data_AF-A0A803M940-F1
#
_entry.id   AF-A0A803M940-F1
#
_cell.length_a   1.000
_cell.length_b   1.000
_cell.length_c   1.000
_cell.angle_alpha   90.00
_cell.angle_beta   90.00
_cell.angle_gamma   90.00
#
_symmetry.space_group_name_H-M   'P 1'
#
loop_
_entity.id
_entity.type
_entity.pdbx_description
1 polymer ?
#
loop_
_entity_poly.entity_id
_entity_poly.type
_entity_poly.pdbx_seq_one_letter_code
_entity_poly.pdbx_strand_id
1 'polypeptide(L)'
;MIRWWTLRDANAKVFPEKVIKEADWDGDVDLDMTWLRMKNYFLRMAKEVLGESRGRASIQRDTSWWNEEVKAVIKQKRECYLALGKCRSDETFAAYKEAKIFIPQPARKEASQFVKKVSSNVPGLHVIDADIPLKNISNDDQKLEDIALGREFHISLGRTVPIRVHQIDSVVTMLRQKLQIQKRYWIDFNKWEVFVNDDHTRAFLSLEVTTRGLPEITKQIQAVNEAYRLHNLPEFYKDPRPHISLTWASGDTSDLLRRVVEEAKKHPDGRNSLQKRVFTAKFSGIECKIGSKTYKICKLPDE
;
A
#
# COMPACT_ATOMS: atom_id res chain seq x y z
N MET A 1 22.66 -5.86 21.37
CA MET A 1 21.33 -5.42 21.87
C MET A 1 21.57 -4.78 23.23
N ILE A 2 21.06 -3.57 23.48
CA ILE A 2 21.19 -2.91 24.81
C ILE A 2 20.40 -3.75 25.81
N ARG A 3 20.97 -3.98 27.00
CA ARG A 3 20.35 -4.82 28.02
C ARG A 3 19.24 -4.09 28.77
N TRP A 4 18.17 -3.67 28.09
CA TRP A 4 17.08 -2.90 28.72
C TRP A 4 16.49 -3.55 29.98
N TRP A 5 16.57 -4.87 30.11
CA TRP A 5 16.16 -5.60 31.31
C TRP A 5 17.01 -5.32 32.56
N THR A 6 18.21 -4.72 32.43
CA THR A 6 19.05 -4.28 33.55
C THR A 6 18.73 -2.85 34.01
N LEU A 7 17.78 -2.16 33.38
CA LEU A 7 17.25 -0.87 33.84
C LEU A 7 16.32 -1.09 35.04
N ARG A 8 16.91 -1.48 36.16
CA ARG A 8 16.26 -1.75 37.44
C ARG A 8 17.20 -1.31 38.55
N ASP A 9 16.66 -1.17 39.76
CA ASP A 9 17.44 -0.88 40.96
C ASP A 9 18.35 0.35 40.80
N ALA A 10 19.66 0.20 41.02
CA ALA A 10 20.64 1.28 40.90
C ALA A 10 20.64 1.94 39.51
N ASN A 11 20.48 1.16 38.44
CA ASN A 11 20.51 1.68 37.08
C ASN A 11 19.28 2.54 36.74
N ALA A 12 18.15 2.33 37.42
CA ALA A 12 16.96 3.16 37.25
C ALA A 12 17.13 4.58 37.81
N LYS A 13 18.11 4.80 38.70
CA LYS A 13 18.49 6.12 39.21
C LYS A 13 19.64 6.73 38.40
N VAL A 14 20.69 5.94 38.14
CA VAL A 14 21.89 6.40 37.44
C VAL A 14 21.61 6.82 35.99
N PHE A 15 20.71 6.11 35.29
CA PHE A 15 20.47 6.39 33.88
C PHE A 15 19.83 7.77 33.64
N PRO A 16 18.71 8.15 34.28
CA PRO A 16 18.15 9.51 34.14
C PRO A 16 19.10 10.61 34.60
N GLU A 17 19.80 10.43 35.73
CA GLU A 17 20.76 11.42 36.25
C GLU A 17 21.89 11.70 35.25
N LYS A 18 22.41 10.65 34.61
CA LYS A 18 23.47 10.79 33.61
C LYS A 18 22.97 11.48 32.34
N VAL A 19 21.78 11.13 31.87
CA VAL A 19 21.13 11.77 30.72
C VAL A 19 20.92 13.26 30.95
N ILE A 20 20.47 13.65 32.15
CA ILE A 20 20.20 15.06 32.48
C ILE A 20 21.50 15.86 32.65
N LYS A 21 22.55 15.25 33.20
CA LYS A 21 23.82 15.94 33.48
C LYS A 21 24.63 16.27 32.22
N GLU A 22 24.59 15.40 31.22
CA GLU A 22 25.36 15.52 29.98
C GLU A 22 24.48 16.00 28.80
N ALA A 23 23.25 16.44 29.09
CA ALA A 23 22.29 16.97 28.13
C ALA A 23 22.67 18.41 27.74
N ASP A 24 23.27 18.57 26.57
CA ASP A 24 23.47 19.86 25.92
C ASP A 24 22.60 19.93 24.66
N TRP A 25 21.48 20.65 24.77
CA TRP A 25 20.46 20.75 23.74
C TRP A 25 20.42 22.13 23.07
N ASP A 26 21.28 23.06 23.46
CA ASP A 26 21.31 24.40 22.89
C ASP A 26 22.10 24.38 21.57
N GLY A 27 21.36 24.41 20.48
CA GLY A 27 21.90 24.59 19.14
C GLY A 27 20.80 24.99 18.18
N ASP A 28 21.06 26.03 17.38
CA ASP A 28 20.20 26.42 16.27
C ASP A 28 20.32 25.38 15.14
N VAL A 29 19.50 24.34 15.23
CA VAL A 29 19.46 23.23 14.27
C VAL A 29 18.02 22.77 14.06
N ASP A 30 17.72 22.40 12.81
CA ASP A 30 16.45 21.82 12.35
C ASP A 30 15.87 20.76 13.33
N LEU A 31 14.54 20.73 13.44
CA LEU A 31 13.79 19.88 14.38
C LEU A 31 14.13 18.40 14.20
N ASP A 32 14.20 17.91 12.95
CA ASP A 32 14.51 16.51 12.66
C ASP A 32 15.94 16.12 13.09
N MET A 33 16.88 17.05 12.91
CA MET A 33 18.27 16.86 13.34
C MET A 33 18.40 16.89 14.87
N THR A 34 17.59 17.71 15.54
CA THR A 34 17.51 17.77 17.00
C THR A 34 16.97 16.46 17.58
N TRP A 35 15.89 15.91 17.01
CA TRP A 35 15.36 14.60 17.40
C TRP A 35 16.33 13.45 17.16
N LEU A 36 17.05 13.47 16.03
CA LEU A 36 18.05 12.45 15.72
C LEU A 36 19.24 12.50 16.69
N ARG A 37 19.71 13.70 17.03
CA ARG A 37 20.75 13.93 18.04
C ARG A 37 20.31 13.38 19.40
N MET A 38 19.09 13.70 19.80
CA MET A 38 18.51 13.24 21.06
C MET A 38 18.43 11.70 21.11
N LYS A 39 17.89 11.07 20.06
CA LYS A 39 17.81 9.60 19.96
C LYS A 39 19.19 8.94 20.08
N ASN A 40 20.18 9.43 19.34
CA ASN A 40 21.53 8.85 19.35
C ASN A 40 22.22 9.01 20.71
N TYR A 41 21.99 10.14 21.36
CA TYR A 41 22.50 10.40 22.70
C TYR A 41 21.91 9.44 23.74
N PHE A 42 20.57 9.26 23.76
CA PHE A 42 19.90 8.29 24.64
C PHE A 42 20.41 6.86 24.42
N LEU A 43 20.61 6.47 23.16
CA LEU A 43 21.14 5.15 22.83
C LEU A 43 22.58 4.97 23.30
N ARG A 44 23.43 6.00 23.22
CA ARG A 44 24.80 5.98 23.73
C ARG A 44 24.82 5.83 25.26
N MET A 45 24.06 6.67 25.97
CA MET A 45 23.93 6.59 27.43
C MET A 45 23.41 5.22 27.88
N ALA A 46 22.42 4.68 27.17
CA ALA A 46 21.86 3.38 27.51
C ALA A 46 22.88 2.25 27.29
N LYS A 47 23.74 2.34 26.27
CA LYS A 47 24.86 1.39 26.09
C LYS A 47 25.88 1.49 27.21
N GLU A 48 26.22 2.71 27.64
CA GLU A 48 27.20 2.93 28.72
C GLU A 48 26.68 2.44 30.09
N VAL A 49 25.42 2.73 30.42
CA VAL A 49 24.85 2.39 31.74
C VAL A 49 24.35 0.94 31.80
N LEU A 50 23.67 0.47 30.75
CA LEU A 50 23.02 -0.86 30.76
C LEU A 50 23.91 -1.94 30.14
N GLY A 51 24.95 -1.56 29.39
CA GLY A 51 25.82 -2.47 28.67
C GLY A 51 25.14 -3.09 27.44
N GLU A 52 25.94 -3.82 26.68
CA GLU A 52 25.48 -4.53 25.48
C GLU A 52 25.51 -6.05 25.70
N SER A 53 24.51 -6.77 25.20
CA SER A 53 24.57 -8.22 25.05
C SER A 53 24.92 -8.60 23.62
N ARG A 54 25.94 -9.46 23.48
CA ARG A 54 26.05 -10.40 22.37
C ARG A 54 25.07 -11.53 22.70
N GLY A 55 24.00 -11.69 21.93
CA GLY A 55 22.83 -12.51 22.30
C GLY A 55 23.18 -13.91 22.83
N ARG A 56 22.37 -14.43 23.76
CA ARG A 56 22.53 -15.80 24.28
C ARG A 56 22.27 -16.82 23.17
N ALA A 57 23.16 -17.80 23.00
CA ALA A 57 22.87 -18.99 22.19
C ALA A 57 21.67 -19.74 22.82
N SER A 58 20.73 -20.18 21.99
CA SER A 58 19.52 -20.86 22.47
C SER A 58 19.90 -22.20 23.11
N ILE A 59 19.42 -22.46 24.32
CA ILE A 59 19.49 -23.79 24.95
C ILE A 59 18.73 -24.77 24.04
N GLN A 60 19.44 -25.76 23.49
CA GLN A 60 18.85 -26.84 22.71
C GLN A 60 18.16 -27.79 23.68
N ARG A 61 16.82 -27.80 23.71
CA ARG A 61 16.06 -28.85 24.41
C ARG A 61 16.02 -30.09 23.52
N ASP A 62 16.25 -31.25 24.11
CA ASP A 62 16.33 -32.53 23.41
C ASP A 62 14.99 -32.88 22.74
N THR A 63 15.05 -33.23 21.45
CA THR A 63 13.89 -33.52 20.58
C THR A 63 13.78 -35.01 20.22
N SER A 64 14.51 -35.86 20.94
CA SER A 64 14.64 -37.31 20.71
C SER A 64 13.34 -38.12 20.89
N TRP A 65 12.32 -37.58 21.57
CA TRP A 65 11.06 -38.28 21.89
C TRP A 65 9.87 -37.91 20.99
N TRP A 66 10.06 -37.02 20.00
CA TRP A 66 9.00 -36.63 19.05
C TRP A 66 8.94 -37.59 17.84
N ASN A 67 7.76 -37.77 17.25
CA ASN A 67 7.60 -38.50 15.98
C ASN A 67 8.10 -37.65 14.78
N GLU A 68 8.27 -38.27 13.62
CA GLU A 68 8.87 -37.61 12.44
C GLU A 68 8.05 -36.43 11.91
N GLU A 69 6.72 -36.49 12.02
CA GLU A 69 5.84 -35.39 11.65
C GLU A 69 6.06 -34.17 12.55
N VAL A 70 6.13 -34.38 13.87
CA VAL A 70 6.38 -33.31 14.83
C VAL A 70 7.81 -32.76 14.69
N LYS A 71 8.80 -33.61 14.40
CA LYS A 71 10.17 -33.16 14.09
C LYS A 71 10.21 -32.29 12.83
N ALA A 72 9.46 -32.64 11.79
CA ALA A 72 9.37 -31.85 10.57
C ALA A 72 8.75 -30.47 10.83
N VAL A 73 7.66 -30.41 11.62
CA VAL A 73 7.01 -29.15 12.02
C VAL A 73 7.95 -28.30 12.89
N ILE A 74 8.66 -28.90 13.84
CA ILE A 74 9.63 -28.18 14.70
C ILE A 74 10.79 -27.63 13.87
N LYS A 75 11.31 -28.43 12.93
CA LYS A 75 12.38 -28.01 12.01
C LYS A 75 11.91 -26.83 11.16
N GLN A 76 10.73 -26.94 10.54
CA GLN A 76 10.12 -25.87 9.75
C GLN A 76 9.90 -24.59 10.58
N LYS A 77 9.40 -24.73 11.81
CA LYS A 77 9.21 -23.61 12.74
C LYS A 77 10.54 -22.95 13.10
N ARG A 78 11.60 -23.74 13.30
CA ARG A 78 12.95 -23.26 13.63
C ARG A 78 13.59 -22.54 12.45
N GLU A 79 13.42 -23.06 11.23
CA GLU A 79 13.84 -22.41 9.98
C GLU A 79 13.10 -21.07 9.79
N CYS A 80 11.78 -21.05 9.99
CA CYS A 80 10.98 -19.83 9.94
C CYS A 80 11.41 -18.80 11.00
N TYR A 81 11.73 -19.25 12.22
CA TYR A 81 12.19 -18.38 13.32
C TYR A 81 13.59 -17.80 13.05
N LEU A 82 14.50 -18.60 12.49
CA LEU A 82 15.83 -18.15 12.09
C LEU A 82 15.77 -17.18 10.91
N ALA A 83 14.83 -17.38 9.97
CA ALA A 83 14.55 -16.44 8.89
C ALA A 83 13.96 -15.12 9.44
N LEU A 84 13.04 -15.20 10.40
CA LEU A 84 12.48 -14.03 11.10
C LEU A 84 13.58 -13.20 11.79
N GLY A 85 14.55 -13.86 12.44
CA GLY A 85 15.67 -13.18 13.10
C GLY A 85 16.60 -12.40 12.15
N LYS A 86 16.60 -12.71 10.85
CA LYS A 86 17.33 -11.97 9.81
C LYS A 86 16.52 -10.80 9.23
N CYS A 87 15.20 -10.84 9.34
CA CYS A 87 14.30 -9.74 8.97
C CYS A 87 14.03 -8.87 10.21
N ARG A 88 14.96 -7.96 10.50
CA ARG A 88 14.88 -7.04 11.65
C ARG A 88 14.23 -5.69 11.31
N SER A 89 13.39 -5.66 10.29
CA SER A 89 12.48 -4.54 10.03
C SER A 89 11.06 -5.02 10.28
N ASP A 90 10.32 -4.29 11.12
CA ASP A 90 8.86 -4.37 11.23
C ASP A 90 8.19 -3.82 9.95
N GLU A 91 8.73 -4.14 8.77
CA GLU A 91 8.02 -3.94 7.53
C GLU A 91 6.93 -5.01 7.51
N THR A 92 5.75 -4.57 7.91
CA THR A 92 4.52 -5.27 7.62
C THR A 92 4.52 -5.48 6.11
N PHE A 93 4.82 -6.70 5.66
CA PHE A 93 4.81 -7.04 4.24
C PHE A 93 3.34 -7.02 3.79
N ALA A 94 2.84 -5.83 3.52
CA ALA A 94 1.54 -5.59 2.94
C ALA A 94 1.56 -6.24 1.55
N ALA A 95 0.80 -7.32 1.37
CA ALA A 95 0.58 -7.92 0.06
C ALA A 95 -0.55 -7.15 -0.63
N TYR A 96 -0.22 -6.48 -1.73
CA TYR A 96 -1.14 -5.70 -2.55
C TYR A 96 -1.13 -6.20 -4.00
N LYS A 97 -2.30 -6.43 -4.60
CA LYS A 97 -2.39 -7.00 -5.95
C LYS A 97 -3.20 -6.09 -6.83
N GLU A 98 -2.66 -5.88 -8.01
CA GLU A 98 -3.06 -4.80 -8.90
C GLU A 98 -3.09 -5.29 -10.35
N ALA A 99 -4.17 -4.98 -11.06
CA ALA A 99 -4.18 -5.00 -12.52
C ALA A 99 -3.81 -3.61 -13.05
N LYS A 100 -2.87 -3.54 -13.98
CA LYS A 100 -2.32 -2.27 -14.48
C LYS A 100 -3.14 -1.68 -15.61
N ILE A 101 -3.37 -0.37 -15.56
CA ILE A 101 -4.24 0.38 -16.46
C ILE A 101 -3.54 1.67 -16.91
N PHE A 102 -3.61 1.95 -18.21
CA PHE A 102 -3.20 3.23 -18.77
C PHE A 102 -4.41 3.95 -19.35
N ILE A 103 -4.54 5.24 -19.05
CA ILE A 103 -5.55 6.09 -19.66
C ILE A 103 -5.06 6.47 -21.07
N PRO A 104 -5.82 6.15 -22.14
CA PRO A 104 -5.45 6.53 -23.50
C PRO A 104 -5.36 8.06 -23.65
N GLN A 105 -4.38 8.54 -24.42
CA GLN A 105 -4.16 9.98 -24.64
C GLN A 105 -5.45 10.77 -24.99
N PRO A 106 -6.33 10.32 -25.91
CA PRO A 106 -7.54 11.06 -26.25
C PRO A 106 -8.51 11.26 -25.06
N ALA A 107 -8.50 10.33 -24.10
CA ALA A 107 -9.37 10.37 -22.93
C ALA A 107 -8.79 11.22 -21.78
N ARG A 108 -7.48 11.51 -21.80
CA ARG A 108 -6.85 12.30 -20.73
C ARG A 108 -7.39 13.71 -20.69
N LYS A 109 -7.69 14.29 -21.85
CA LYS A 109 -8.25 15.65 -21.95
C LYS A 109 -9.65 15.78 -21.31
N GLU A 110 -10.52 14.82 -21.54
CA GLU A 110 -11.86 14.83 -20.94
C GLU A 110 -11.78 14.59 -19.42
N ALA A 111 -10.96 13.62 -19.01
CA ALA A 111 -10.73 13.35 -17.60
C ALA A 111 -10.03 14.51 -16.87
N SER A 112 -9.11 15.23 -17.52
CA SER A 112 -8.37 16.36 -16.94
C SER A 112 -9.31 17.54 -16.67
N GLN A 113 -10.24 17.81 -17.60
CA GLN A 113 -11.29 18.82 -17.40
C GLN A 113 -12.17 18.49 -16.19
N PHE A 114 -12.61 17.24 -16.06
CA PHE A 114 -13.40 16.82 -14.90
C PHE A 114 -12.62 16.95 -13.59
N VAL A 115 -11.37 16.47 -13.56
CA VAL A 115 -10.48 16.58 -12.39
C VAL A 115 -10.23 18.04 -12.02
N LYS A 116 -10.01 18.92 -12.99
CA LYS A 116 -9.81 20.37 -12.79
C LYS A 116 -11.06 21.05 -12.21
N LYS A 117 -12.25 20.70 -12.70
CA LYS A 117 -13.53 21.18 -12.17
C LYS A 117 -13.73 20.77 -10.71
N VAL A 118 -13.46 19.50 -10.37
CA VAL A 118 -13.55 19.02 -8.98
C VAL A 118 -12.48 19.70 -8.11
N SER A 119 -11.24 19.81 -8.58
CA SER A 119 -10.13 20.44 -7.85
C SER A 119 -10.34 21.91 -7.54
N SER A 120 -11.11 22.63 -8.36
CA SER A 120 -11.43 24.04 -8.10
C SER A 120 -12.39 24.22 -6.92
N ASN A 121 -13.15 23.17 -6.56
CA ASN A 121 -14.17 23.18 -5.52
C ASN A 121 -13.80 22.35 -4.28
N VAL A 122 -12.75 21.53 -4.36
CA VAL A 122 -12.25 20.72 -3.24
C VAL A 122 -10.77 21.04 -3.02
N PRO A 123 -10.44 21.90 -2.04
CA PRO A 123 -9.05 22.15 -1.69
C PRO A 123 -8.40 20.88 -1.10
N GLY A 124 -7.10 20.71 -1.29
CA GLY A 124 -6.35 19.59 -0.69
C GLY A 124 -6.40 18.27 -1.46
N LEU A 125 -6.87 18.27 -2.71
CA LEU A 125 -6.68 17.13 -3.60
C LEU A 125 -5.22 17.01 -4.06
N HIS A 126 -4.70 15.79 -4.01
CA HIS A 126 -3.36 15.40 -4.43
C HIS A 126 -3.42 14.36 -5.53
N VAL A 127 -2.42 14.38 -6.42
CA VAL A 127 -2.26 13.36 -7.46
C VAL A 127 -1.88 12.03 -6.80
N ILE A 128 -2.55 10.94 -7.20
CA ILE A 128 -2.26 9.58 -6.71
C ILE A 128 -0.79 9.21 -6.96
N ASP A 129 -0.11 8.55 -6.02
CA ASP A 129 1.29 8.08 -6.10
C ASP A 129 2.40 9.13 -6.24
N ALA A 130 2.11 10.39 -6.60
CA ALA A 130 3.10 11.47 -6.62
C ALA A 130 2.98 12.44 -5.43
N ASP A 131 1.85 12.42 -4.72
CA ASP A 131 1.55 13.30 -3.59
C ASP A 131 1.75 14.80 -3.90
N ILE A 132 1.55 15.18 -5.16
CA ILE A 132 1.60 16.57 -5.63
C ILE A 132 0.21 17.18 -5.47
N PRO A 133 0.04 18.32 -4.77
CA PRO A 133 -1.23 19.03 -4.71
C PRO A 133 -1.72 19.45 -6.10
N LEU A 134 -2.97 19.15 -6.47
CA LEU A 134 -3.53 19.46 -7.79
C LEU A 134 -3.50 20.96 -8.11
N LYS A 135 -3.69 21.82 -7.11
CA LYS A 135 -3.61 23.28 -7.26
C LYS A 135 -2.29 23.78 -7.88
N ASN A 136 -1.21 22.99 -7.74
CA ASN A 136 0.11 23.35 -8.28
C ASN A 136 0.20 23.09 -9.79
N ILE A 137 -0.67 22.23 -10.33
CA ILE A 137 -0.63 21.80 -11.74
C ILE A 137 -1.93 22.09 -12.50
N SER A 138 -3.02 22.49 -11.83
CA SER A 138 -4.34 22.70 -12.45
C SER A 138 -4.40 23.85 -13.46
N ASN A 139 -3.44 24.78 -13.42
CA ASN A 139 -3.39 25.93 -14.32
C ASN A 139 -2.75 25.60 -15.68
N ASP A 140 -2.08 24.46 -15.79
CA ASP A 140 -1.38 24.01 -17.00
C ASP A 140 -1.99 22.66 -17.43
N ASP A 141 -2.86 22.71 -18.45
CA ASP A 141 -3.62 21.54 -18.89
C ASP A 141 -2.69 20.40 -19.34
N GLN A 142 -1.54 20.73 -19.96
CA GLN A 142 -0.56 19.74 -20.41
C GLN A 142 0.10 19.05 -19.21
N LYS A 143 0.54 19.83 -18.20
CA LYS A 143 1.08 19.26 -16.96
C LYS A 143 0.05 18.43 -16.21
N LEU A 144 -1.22 18.85 -16.18
CA LEU A 144 -2.27 18.08 -15.54
C LEU A 144 -2.48 16.73 -16.26
N GLU A 145 -2.51 16.72 -17.59
CA GLU A 145 -2.61 15.50 -18.37
C GLU A 145 -1.41 14.57 -18.17
N ASP A 146 -0.19 15.09 -18.30
CA ASP A 146 1.03 14.27 -18.22
C ASP A 146 1.31 13.78 -16.79
N ILE A 147 1.20 14.67 -15.81
CA ILE A 147 1.50 14.33 -14.42
C ILE A 147 0.32 13.58 -13.82
N ALA A 148 -0.91 14.08 -13.86
CA ALA A 148 -2.01 13.44 -13.13
C ALA A 148 -2.57 12.21 -13.84
N LEU A 149 -2.63 12.20 -15.18
CA LEU A 149 -3.33 11.17 -15.97
C LEU A 149 -2.42 10.36 -16.91
N GLY A 150 -1.17 10.80 -17.10
CA GLY A 150 -0.18 10.16 -17.97
C GLY A 150 0.56 9.00 -17.33
N ARG A 151 0.23 8.68 -16.07
CA ARG A 151 0.84 7.61 -15.28
C ARG A 151 0.14 6.26 -15.43
N GLU A 152 0.78 5.25 -14.87
CA GLU A 152 0.19 3.91 -14.71
C GLU A 152 -0.75 3.93 -13.49
N PHE A 153 -1.96 3.43 -13.69
CA PHE A 153 -2.96 3.25 -12.63
C PHE A 153 -3.16 1.78 -12.35
N HIS A 154 -3.84 1.47 -11.25
CA HIS A 154 -4.13 0.10 -10.86
C HIS A 154 -5.57 -0.12 -10.42
N ILE A 155 -6.09 -1.32 -10.70
CA ILE A 155 -7.31 -1.86 -10.10
C ILE A 155 -6.88 -2.86 -9.03
N SER A 156 -7.29 -2.65 -7.78
CA SER A 156 -7.03 -3.60 -6.69
C SER A 156 -7.80 -4.89 -6.90
N LEU A 157 -7.12 -6.04 -6.81
CA LEU A 157 -7.71 -7.38 -6.89
C LEU A 157 -7.84 -8.06 -5.52
N GLY A 158 -7.40 -7.40 -4.46
CA GLY A 158 -7.44 -7.89 -3.09
C GLY A 158 -7.11 -6.76 -2.12
N ARG A 159 -7.42 -6.96 -0.84
CA ARG A 159 -7.10 -5.99 0.20
C ARG A 159 -5.62 -6.08 0.57
N THR A 160 -5.10 -5.01 1.14
CA THR A 160 -3.78 -5.02 1.77
C THR A 160 -3.84 -5.88 3.02
N VAL A 161 -3.09 -6.99 3.03
CA VAL A 161 -3.03 -7.90 4.17
C VAL A 161 -1.58 -8.06 4.63
N PRO A 162 -1.34 -8.17 5.95
CA PRO A 162 -0.02 -8.53 6.46
C PRO A 162 0.29 -9.98 6.07
N ILE A 163 1.36 -10.20 5.31
CA ILE A 163 1.87 -11.54 5.01
C ILE A 163 3.14 -11.84 5.80
N ARG A 164 3.29 -13.07 6.28
CA ARG A 164 4.53 -13.51 6.93
C ARG A 164 5.54 -13.90 5.87
N VAL A 165 6.84 -13.66 6.13
CA VAL A 165 7.93 -13.95 5.18
C VAL A 165 7.87 -15.37 4.61
N HIS A 166 7.64 -16.38 5.46
CA HIS A 166 7.57 -17.79 5.02
C HIS A 166 6.34 -18.11 4.16
N GLN A 167 5.29 -17.27 4.19
CA GLN A 167 4.10 -17.46 3.37
C GLN A 167 4.25 -16.83 1.98
N ILE A 168 5.23 -15.93 1.77
CA ILE A 168 5.38 -15.15 0.54
C ILE A 168 5.49 -16.05 -0.69
N ASP A 169 6.45 -16.98 -0.69
CA ASP A 169 6.70 -17.84 -1.86
C ASP A 169 5.51 -18.75 -2.17
N SER A 170 4.85 -19.26 -1.12
CA SER A 170 3.65 -20.08 -1.27
C SER A 170 2.48 -19.29 -1.87
N VAL A 171 2.20 -18.09 -1.36
CA VAL A 171 1.15 -17.21 -1.89
C VAL A 171 1.44 -16.81 -3.33
N VAL A 172 2.65 -16.37 -3.64
CA VAL A 172 3.05 -15.98 -4.99
C VAL A 172 2.94 -17.16 -5.96
N THR A 173 3.36 -18.36 -5.54
CA THR A 173 3.25 -19.57 -6.38
C THR A 173 1.80 -19.91 -6.68
N MET A 174 0.94 -19.88 -5.66
CA MET A 174 -0.49 -20.16 -5.83
C MET A 174 -1.19 -19.12 -6.71
N LEU A 175 -0.84 -17.83 -6.55
CA LEU A 175 -1.34 -16.77 -7.42
C LEU A 175 -0.91 -17.00 -8.87
N ARG A 176 0.36 -17.36 -9.13
CA ARG A 176 0.82 -17.71 -10.49
C ARG A 176 0.03 -18.88 -11.05
N GLN A 177 -0.13 -19.97 -10.31
CA GLN A 177 -0.90 -21.12 -10.76
C GLN A 177 -2.33 -20.76 -11.18
N LYS A 178 -3.01 -19.91 -10.40
CA LYS A 178 -4.41 -19.53 -10.64
C LYS A 178 -4.59 -18.43 -11.69
N LEU A 179 -3.64 -17.50 -11.80
CA LEU A 179 -3.81 -16.26 -12.55
C LEU A 179 -2.85 -16.09 -13.73
N GLN A 180 -1.81 -16.93 -13.91
CA GLN A 180 -0.83 -16.74 -14.98
C GLN A 180 -1.45 -16.75 -16.39
N ILE A 181 -2.48 -17.57 -16.60
CA ILE A 181 -3.19 -17.69 -17.87
C ILE A 181 -4.39 -16.75 -17.83
N GLN A 182 -4.23 -15.55 -18.40
CA GLN A 182 -5.35 -14.64 -18.65
C GLN A 182 -5.50 -14.43 -20.15
N LYS A 183 -6.74 -14.20 -20.60
CA LYS A 183 -6.97 -13.65 -21.93
C LYS A 183 -6.91 -12.13 -21.85
N ARG A 184 -6.57 -11.50 -22.96
CA ARG A 184 -6.67 -10.05 -23.07
C ARG A 184 -8.13 -9.65 -23.24
N TYR A 185 -8.56 -8.63 -22.50
CA TYR A 185 -9.92 -8.09 -22.57
C TYR A 185 -9.89 -6.57 -22.40
N TRP A 186 -11.02 -5.96 -22.73
CA TRP A 186 -11.23 -4.52 -22.62
C TRP A 186 -12.04 -4.21 -21.37
N ILE A 187 -11.74 -3.07 -20.75
CA ILE A 187 -12.36 -2.58 -19.53
C ILE A 187 -12.95 -1.22 -19.83
N ASP A 188 -14.24 -1.03 -19.56
CA ASP A 188 -14.91 0.26 -19.71
C ASP A 188 -14.98 0.97 -18.35
N PHE A 189 -14.38 2.16 -18.28
CA PHE A 189 -14.45 3.06 -17.14
C PHE A 189 -15.55 4.08 -17.41
N ASN A 190 -16.62 4.02 -16.63
CA ASN A 190 -17.85 4.71 -17.00
C ASN A 190 -18.52 5.49 -15.87
N LYS A 191 -18.05 5.37 -14.63
CA LYS A 191 -18.68 6.04 -13.50
C LYS A 191 -17.64 6.73 -12.63
N TRP A 192 -17.74 8.05 -12.53
CA TRP A 192 -17.04 8.83 -11.51
C TRP A 192 -17.61 8.50 -10.13
N GLU A 193 -16.75 8.23 -9.16
CA GLU A 193 -17.17 7.83 -7.82
C GLU A 193 -16.13 8.27 -6.78
N VAL A 194 -16.58 8.41 -5.53
CA VAL A 194 -15.70 8.64 -4.38
C VAL A 194 -15.59 7.36 -3.55
N PHE A 195 -14.36 6.89 -3.37
CA PHE A 195 -14.03 5.81 -2.44
C PHE A 195 -13.32 6.35 -1.22
N VAL A 196 -13.39 5.62 -0.11
CA VAL A 196 -12.70 5.95 1.14
C VAL A 196 -11.91 4.72 1.54
N ASN A 197 -10.72 4.90 2.10
CA ASN A 197 -9.93 3.77 2.60
C ASN A 197 -10.49 3.21 3.91
N ASP A 198 -10.01 2.01 4.28
CA ASP A 198 -10.50 1.25 5.43
C ASP A 198 -10.41 1.99 6.78
N ASP A 199 -9.42 2.87 6.96
CA ASP A 199 -9.24 3.64 8.20
C ASP A 199 -9.93 5.02 8.18
N HIS A 200 -10.65 5.32 7.09
CA HIS A 200 -11.36 6.60 6.89
C HIS A 200 -10.48 7.85 6.95
N THR A 201 -9.17 7.73 6.71
CA THR A 201 -8.26 8.88 6.70
C THR A 201 -8.10 9.53 5.33
N ARG A 202 -8.52 8.86 4.25
CA ARG A 202 -8.36 9.35 2.87
C ARG A 202 -9.59 9.07 2.03
N ALA A 203 -9.97 10.06 1.23
CA ALA A 203 -11.00 9.94 0.19
C ALA A 203 -10.36 10.02 -1.20
N PHE A 204 -10.86 9.24 -2.16
CA PHE A 204 -10.28 9.09 -3.49
C PHE A 204 -11.32 9.43 -4.56
N LEU A 205 -10.97 10.33 -5.49
CA LEU A 205 -11.71 10.49 -6.73
C LEU A 205 -11.30 9.37 -7.69
N SER A 206 -12.28 8.59 -8.13
CA SER A 206 -12.04 7.36 -8.86
C SER A 206 -12.94 7.19 -10.07
N LEU A 207 -12.52 6.29 -10.96
CA LEU A 207 -13.33 5.78 -12.06
C LEU A 207 -13.64 4.30 -11.83
N GLU A 208 -14.92 4.01 -11.63
CA GLU A 208 -15.45 2.67 -11.37
C GLU A 208 -15.78 1.95 -12.69
N VAL A 209 -15.53 0.64 -12.68
CA VAL A 209 -15.88 -0.30 -13.75
C VAL A 209 -17.23 -0.94 -13.39
N THR A 210 -18.28 -0.63 -14.15
CA THR A 210 -19.64 -1.18 -13.87
C THR A 210 -20.19 -2.04 -15.01
N THR A 211 -19.49 -2.12 -16.14
CA THR A 211 -19.96 -2.83 -17.34
C THR A 211 -18.89 -3.77 -17.91
N ARG A 212 -18.30 -3.45 -19.06
CA ARG A 212 -17.33 -4.31 -19.75
C ARG A 212 -16.07 -4.50 -18.91
N GLY A 213 -15.61 -5.74 -18.77
CA GLY A 213 -14.43 -6.11 -17.98
C GLY A 213 -14.73 -6.46 -16.52
N LEU A 214 -15.90 -6.09 -15.99
CA LEU A 214 -16.30 -6.44 -14.62
C LEU A 214 -16.36 -7.96 -14.37
N PRO A 215 -16.92 -8.80 -15.27
CA PRO A 215 -16.93 -10.25 -15.06
C PRO A 215 -15.53 -10.86 -14.99
N GLU A 216 -14.60 -10.42 -15.84
CA GLU A 216 -13.22 -10.89 -15.86
C GLU A 216 -12.48 -10.49 -14.58
N ILE A 217 -12.60 -9.22 -14.15
CA ILE A 217 -11.98 -8.73 -12.91
C ILE A 217 -12.57 -9.46 -11.70
N THR A 218 -13.88 -9.70 -11.68
CA THR A 218 -14.53 -10.44 -10.58
C THR A 218 -13.99 -11.86 -10.46
N LYS A 219 -13.77 -12.56 -11.59
CA LYS A 219 -13.12 -13.89 -11.59
C LYS A 219 -11.69 -13.82 -11.05
N GLN A 220 -10.94 -12.78 -11.40
CA GLN A 220 -9.58 -12.58 -10.88
C GLN A 220 -9.59 -12.34 -9.36
N ILE A 221 -10.50 -11.51 -8.86
CA ILE A 221 -10.72 -11.29 -7.42
C ILE A 221 -11.06 -12.60 -6.72
N GLN A 222 -11.95 -13.42 -7.28
CA GLN A 222 -12.30 -14.72 -6.70
C GLN A 222 -11.09 -15.66 -6.61
N ALA A 223 -10.26 -15.72 -7.65
CA ALA A 223 -9.01 -16.49 -7.63
C ALA A 223 -8.02 -15.97 -6.58
N VAL A 224 -7.94 -14.65 -6.37
CA VAL A 224 -7.16 -14.04 -5.29
C VAL A 224 -7.72 -14.42 -3.91
N ASN A 225 -9.05 -14.36 -3.73
CA ASN A 225 -9.72 -14.72 -2.47
C ASN A 225 -9.47 -16.18 -2.11
N GLU A 226 -9.51 -17.08 -3.08
CA GLU A 226 -9.20 -18.49 -2.85
C GLU A 226 -7.75 -18.69 -2.38
N ALA A 227 -6.80 -18.01 -3.02
CA ALA A 227 -5.40 -18.03 -2.59
C ALA A 227 -5.23 -17.48 -1.17
N TYR A 228 -5.95 -16.40 -0.83
CA TYR A 228 -5.95 -15.83 0.52
C TYR A 228 -6.55 -16.76 1.56
N ARG A 229 -7.69 -17.37 1.27
CA ARG A 229 -8.36 -18.33 2.16
C ARG A 229 -7.45 -19.49 2.53
N LEU A 230 -6.74 -20.06 1.56
CA LEU A 230 -5.80 -21.16 1.78
C LEU A 230 -4.58 -20.78 2.64
N HIS A 231 -4.28 -19.48 2.75
CA HIS A 231 -3.19 -18.96 3.58
C HIS A 231 -3.68 -18.30 4.88
N ASN A 232 -4.96 -18.46 5.22
CA ASN A 232 -5.62 -17.80 6.36
C ASN A 232 -5.47 -16.27 6.33
N LEU A 233 -5.53 -15.69 5.12
CA LEU A 233 -5.50 -14.25 4.90
C LEU A 233 -6.93 -13.73 4.64
N PRO A 234 -7.26 -12.50 5.08
CA PRO A 234 -8.56 -11.90 4.79
C PRO A 234 -8.85 -11.79 3.28
N GLU A 235 -10.01 -12.28 2.85
CA GLU A 235 -10.52 -12.16 1.48
C GLU A 235 -10.84 -10.70 1.11
N PHE A 236 -11.17 -10.37 -0.14
CA PHE A 236 -11.55 -9.01 -0.53
C PHE A 236 -12.91 -8.57 0.07
N TYR A 237 -13.40 -7.38 -0.31
CA TYR A 237 -14.71 -6.88 0.13
C TYR A 237 -15.84 -7.79 -0.38
N LYS A 238 -16.94 -7.88 0.38
CA LYS A 238 -18.10 -8.71 0.02
C LYS A 238 -18.73 -8.29 -1.30
N ASP A 239 -18.83 -6.98 -1.52
CA ASP A 239 -19.30 -6.38 -2.78
C ASP A 239 -18.10 -5.67 -3.45
N PRO A 240 -17.33 -6.37 -4.30
CA PRO A 240 -16.17 -5.78 -4.94
C PRO A 240 -16.62 -4.73 -5.96
N ARG A 241 -16.08 -3.52 -5.83
CA ARG A 241 -16.29 -2.42 -6.77
C ARG A 241 -14.98 -2.06 -7.46
N PRO A 242 -14.60 -2.71 -8.57
CA PRO A 242 -13.33 -2.44 -9.24
C PRO A 242 -13.27 -1.01 -9.76
N HIS A 243 -12.17 -0.31 -9.46
CA HIS A 243 -11.97 1.08 -9.86
C HIS A 243 -10.48 1.40 -9.98
N ILE A 244 -10.17 2.51 -10.65
CA ILE A 244 -8.88 3.18 -10.53
C ILE A 244 -9.05 4.46 -9.70
N SER A 245 -8.11 4.73 -8.80
CA SER A 245 -8.04 6.02 -8.09
C SER A 245 -7.17 6.99 -8.86
N LEU A 246 -7.65 8.23 -9.05
CA LEU A 246 -6.93 9.26 -9.80
C LEU A 246 -6.27 10.28 -8.87
N THR A 247 -7.01 10.71 -7.85
CA THR A 247 -6.58 11.74 -6.90
C THR A 247 -7.11 11.39 -5.51
N TRP A 248 -6.46 11.93 -4.48
CA TRP A 248 -6.85 11.67 -3.09
C TRP A 248 -6.83 12.95 -2.25
N ALA A 249 -7.66 12.99 -1.21
CA ALA A 249 -7.69 14.03 -0.20
C ALA A 249 -7.57 13.40 1.20
N SER A 250 -6.90 14.10 2.11
CA SER A 250 -6.79 13.69 3.51
C SER A 250 -7.98 14.17 4.34
N GLY A 251 -8.27 13.48 5.44
CA GLY A 251 -9.25 13.88 6.45
C GLY A 251 -10.71 13.69 6.03
N ASP A 252 -11.61 14.32 6.77
CA ASP A 252 -13.08 14.24 6.59
C ASP A 252 -13.59 15.10 5.41
N THR A 253 -12.98 14.89 4.23
CA THR A 253 -13.31 15.60 2.99
C THR A 253 -14.25 14.77 2.11
N SER A 254 -14.59 13.55 2.53
CA SER A 254 -15.33 12.58 1.72
C SER A 254 -16.71 13.08 1.30
N ASP A 255 -17.47 13.67 2.21
CA ASP A 255 -18.81 14.23 1.94
C ASP A 255 -18.75 15.44 1.02
N LEU A 256 -17.79 16.34 1.23
CA LEU A 256 -17.57 17.48 0.34
C LEU A 256 -17.23 17.00 -1.07
N LEU A 257 -16.29 16.05 -1.18
CA LEU A 257 -15.85 15.50 -2.45
C LEU A 257 -17.02 14.80 -3.18
N ARG A 258 -17.85 14.02 -2.46
CA ARG A 258 -19.07 13.40 -3.03
C ARG A 258 -20.02 14.45 -3.59
N ARG A 259 -20.34 15.49 -2.82
CA ARG A 259 -21.24 16.57 -3.27
C ARG A 259 -20.71 17.25 -4.53
N VAL A 260 -19.43 17.62 -4.54
CA VAL A 260 -18.80 18.28 -5.70
C VAL A 260 -18.78 17.37 -6.93
N VAL A 261 -18.47 16.08 -6.76
CA VAL A 261 -18.47 15.12 -7.88
C VAL A 261 -19.88 14.95 -8.46
N GLU A 262 -20.91 14.84 -7.62
CA GLU A 262 -22.30 14.76 -8.09
C GLU A 262 -22.73 16.04 -8.82
N GLU A 263 -22.31 17.21 -8.35
CA GLU A 263 -22.60 18.47 -9.03
C GLU A 263 -21.84 18.60 -10.35
N ALA A 264 -20.57 18.17 -10.37
CA ALA A 264 -19.75 18.19 -11.57
C ALA A 264 -20.33 17.32 -12.69
N LYS A 265 -20.96 16.18 -12.35
CA LYS A 265 -21.64 15.27 -13.27
C LYS A 265 -22.89 15.87 -13.94
N LYS A 266 -23.65 16.73 -13.24
CA LYS A 266 -24.91 17.32 -13.76
C LYS A 266 -24.68 18.34 -14.87
N HIS A 267 -23.51 18.96 -14.90
CA HIS A 267 -23.14 20.00 -15.86
C HIS A 267 -22.00 19.51 -16.76
N PRO A 268 -22.25 18.57 -17.71
CA PRO A 268 -21.25 18.23 -18.71
C PRO A 268 -21.02 19.44 -19.61
N ASP A 269 -19.75 19.80 -19.82
CA ASP A 269 -19.36 20.93 -20.68
C ASP A 269 -19.75 20.65 -22.14
N GLY A 270 -20.96 21.04 -22.53
CA GLY A 270 -21.35 21.43 -23.90
C GLY A 270 -21.14 20.47 -25.07
N ARG A 271 -20.66 19.22 -24.90
CA ARG A 271 -20.56 18.21 -25.97
C ARG A 271 -21.22 16.90 -25.58
N ASN A 272 -22.33 16.60 -26.26
CA ASN A 272 -23.04 15.32 -26.35
C ASN A 272 -23.27 14.54 -25.05
N SER A 273 -24.51 14.62 -24.58
CA SER A 273 -25.15 13.90 -23.47
C SER A 273 -25.26 12.37 -23.65
N LEU A 274 -24.34 11.73 -24.37
CA LEU A 274 -24.42 10.31 -24.73
C LEU A 274 -23.15 9.50 -24.45
N GLN A 275 -22.07 10.10 -23.93
CA GLN A 275 -20.86 9.32 -23.64
C GLN A 275 -21.08 8.47 -22.38
N LYS A 276 -21.67 7.28 -22.58
CA LYS A 276 -21.91 6.25 -21.55
C LYS A 276 -20.64 5.72 -20.87
N ARG A 277 -19.45 6.15 -21.31
CA ARG A 277 -18.13 5.72 -20.82
C ARG A 277 -17.14 6.87 -20.93
N VAL A 278 -16.26 7.01 -19.94
CA VAL A 278 -15.16 7.99 -19.93
C VAL A 278 -14.04 7.49 -20.84
N PHE A 279 -13.59 6.25 -20.65
CA PHE A 279 -12.64 5.61 -21.55
C PHE A 279 -12.69 4.09 -21.49
N THR A 280 -12.03 3.46 -22.46
CA THR A 280 -11.79 2.01 -22.49
C THR A 280 -10.29 1.77 -22.41
N ALA A 281 -9.85 0.84 -21.57
CA ALA A 281 -8.46 0.39 -21.53
C ALA A 281 -8.35 -1.12 -21.75
N LYS A 282 -7.20 -1.55 -22.25
CA LYS A 282 -6.88 -2.96 -22.47
C LYS A 282 -6.19 -3.49 -21.22
N PHE A 283 -6.63 -4.64 -20.72
CA PHE A 283 -5.95 -5.33 -19.63
C PHE A 283 -4.56 -5.80 -20.06
N SER A 284 -3.53 -5.45 -19.28
CA SER A 284 -2.11 -5.68 -19.62
C SER A 284 -1.47 -6.81 -18.79
N GLY A 285 -1.92 -7.03 -17.56
CA GLY A 285 -1.38 -8.06 -16.68
C GLY A 285 -1.75 -7.86 -15.21
N ILE A 286 -1.19 -8.72 -14.37
CA ILE A 286 -1.40 -8.75 -12.92
C ILE A 286 -0.03 -8.74 -12.23
N GLU A 287 0.12 -7.85 -11.26
CA GLU A 287 1.27 -7.79 -10.37
C GLU A 287 0.85 -7.97 -8.91
N CYS A 288 1.74 -8.56 -8.13
CA CYS A 288 1.62 -8.69 -6.69
C CYS A 288 2.80 -7.96 -6.05
N LYS A 289 2.52 -6.89 -5.32
CA LYS A 289 3.50 -6.13 -4.51
C LYS A 289 3.48 -6.68 -3.09
N ILE A 290 4.65 -7.01 -2.55
CA ILE A 290 4.81 -7.48 -1.16
C ILE A 290 6.00 -6.73 -0.58
N GLY A 291 5.73 -5.78 0.32
CA GLY A 291 6.74 -4.82 0.77
C GLY A 291 7.32 -4.05 -0.42
N SER A 292 8.65 -3.96 -0.51
CA SER A 292 9.36 -3.30 -1.63
C SER A 292 9.51 -4.16 -2.89
N LYS A 293 9.03 -5.41 -2.88
CA LYS A 293 9.18 -6.35 -4.00
C LYS A 293 7.92 -6.43 -4.85
N THR A 294 8.10 -6.47 -6.17
CA THR A 294 7.02 -6.68 -7.14
C THR A 294 7.19 -8.02 -7.85
N TYR A 295 6.14 -8.84 -7.82
CA TYR A 295 6.06 -10.16 -8.44
C TYR A 295 5.09 -10.11 -9.62
N LYS A 296 5.60 -10.32 -10.84
CA LYS A 296 4.76 -10.44 -12.03
C LYS A 296 4.02 -11.78 -12.00
N ILE A 297 2.69 -11.73 -11.93
CA ILE A 297 1.83 -12.93 -11.86
C ILE A 297 1.37 -13.32 -13.26
N CYS A 298 0.91 -12.35 -14.02
CA CYS A 298 0.52 -12.50 -15.42
C CYS A 298 1.10 -11.33 -16.22
N LYS A 299 1.81 -11.60 -17.31
CA LYS A 299 2.22 -10.59 -18.28
C LYS A 299 1.70 -11.03 -19.65
N LEU A 300 0.85 -10.20 -20.26
CA LEU A 300 0.46 -10.40 -21.65
C LEU A 300 1.46 -9.65 -22.54
N PRO A 301 1.91 -10.23 -23.68
CA PRO A 301 2.88 -9.58 -24.57
C PRO A 301 2.31 -8.27 -25.11
N ASP A 302 3.11 -7.20 -25.13
CA ASP A 302 2.69 -5.95 -25.77
C ASP A 302 2.51 -6.22 -27.28
N GLU A 303 1.36 -5.83 -27.83
CA GLU A 303 1.10 -5.86 -29.29
C GLU A 303 1.56 -4.55 -29.90
#